data_AF-A0A9J6DGZ6-F1
#
_entry.id   AF-A0A9J6DGZ6-F1
#
_cell.length_a   1.000
_cell.length_b   1.000
_cell.length_c   1.000
_cell.angle_alpha   90.00
_cell.angle_beta   90.00
_cell.angle_gamma   90.00
#
_symmetry.space_group_name_H-M   'P 1'
#
loop_
_entity.id
_entity.type
_entity.pdbx_description
1 polymer ?
#
loop_
_entity_poly.entity_id
_entity_poly.type
_entity_poly.pdbx_seq_one_letter_code
_entity_poly.pdbx_strand_id
1 'polypeptide(L)'
;MIRIVGLSATLPNYEDVAHFLRVNPRQGLFYFDNRFRPVPLGQTFVGVKATSPLQQLTDMDEVCFEKVYSVIQKGYQVSSTAINGALRGDTGLQNFFKNFE
;
A
#
# COMPACT_ATOMS: atom_id res chain seq x y z
N MET A 1 12.53 30.04 21.97
CA MET A 1 11.45 29.06 22.24
C MET A 1 11.28 28.21 20.98
N ILE A 2 11.22 26.87 21.09
CA ILE A 2 11.10 25.96 19.94
C ILE A 2 9.77 25.22 20.06
N ARG A 3 9.00 25.18 18.95
CA ARG A 3 7.76 24.42 18.85
C ARG A 3 8.00 23.20 17.97
N ILE A 4 7.61 22.02 18.46
CA ILE A 4 7.70 20.75 17.73
C ILE A 4 6.30 20.34 17.30
N VAL A 5 6.17 19.86 16.08
CA VAL A 5 4.93 19.28 15.52
C VAL A 5 5.26 17.89 15.01
N GLY A 6 4.66 16.87 15.60
CA GLY A 6 4.78 15.48 15.15
C GLY A 6 3.68 15.14 14.14
N LEU A 7 4.05 14.65 12.97
CA LEU A 7 3.13 14.10 11.98
C LEU A 7 3.37 12.59 11.91
N SER A 8 2.32 11.80 12.07
CA SER A 8 2.40 10.35 12.13
C SER A 8 1.22 9.71 11.41
N ALA A 9 1.40 8.46 10.97
CA ALA A 9 0.29 7.58 10.68
C ALA A 9 -0.45 7.21 11.98
N THR A 10 -1.68 6.72 11.84
CA THR A 10 -2.48 6.19 12.97
C THR A 10 -1.85 4.92 13.51
N LEU A 11 -1.36 4.98 14.73
CA LEU A 11 -0.76 3.86 15.45
C LEU A 11 -1.62 3.49 16.66
N PRO A 12 -1.68 2.22 17.09
CA PRO A 12 -2.40 1.84 18.31
C PRO A 12 -1.86 2.55 19.57
N ASN A 13 -0.56 2.83 19.63
CA ASN A 13 0.15 3.40 20.78
C ASN A 13 0.49 4.90 20.62
N TYR A 14 -0.40 5.66 19.98
CA TYR A 14 -0.19 7.10 19.72
C TYR A 14 -0.09 7.95 21.01
N GLU A 15 -0.67 7.49 22.11
CA GLU A 15 -0.59 8.15 23.43
C GLU A 15 0.84 8.11 24.01
N ASP A 16 1.54 6.97 23.86
CA ASP A 16 2.94 6.83 24.32
C ASP A 16 3.87 7.76 23.53
N VAL A 17 3.64 7.89 22.23
CA VAL A 17 4.37 8.82 21.36
C VAL A 17 4.12 10.27 21.77
N ALA A 18 2.87 10.61 22.11
CA ALA A 18 2.51 11.93 22.61
C ALA A 18 3.23 12.22 23.94
N HIS A 19 3.29 11.25 24.84
CA HIS A 19 4.00 11.37 26.11
C HIS A 19 5.52 11.55 25.90
N PHE A 20 6.13 10.77 25.01
CA PHE A 20 7.54 10.90 24.63
C PHE A 20 7.89 12.30 24.12
N LEU A 21 7.03 12.87 23.26
CA LEU A 21 7.18 14.22 22.72
C LEU A 21 6.68 15.32 23.67
N ARG A 22 6.23 14.98 24.88
CA ARG A 22 5.67 15.89 25.89
C ARG A 22 4.49 16.73 25.37
N VAL A 23 3.66 16.13 24.53
CA VAL A 23 2.43 16.75 23.99
C VAL A 23 1.32 16.69 25.04
N ASN A 24 0.56 17.78 25.20
CA ASN A 24 -0.63 17.78 26.06
C ASN A 24 -1.77 16.98 25.40
N PRO A 25 -2.29 15.89 26.01
CA PRO A 25 -3.31 15.05 25.39
C PRO A 25 -4.65 15.75 25.12
N ARG A 26 -5.01 16.80 25.87
CA ARG A 26 -6.32 17.48 25.74
C ARG A 26 -6.34 18.60 24.70
N GLN A 27 -5.17 19.08 24.29
CA GLN A 27 -5.05 20.27 23.42
C GLN A 27 -4.13 20.07 22.22
N GLY A 28 -3.14 19.19 22.31
CA GLY A 28 -2.10 19.02 21.29
C GLY A 28 -2.09 17.64 20.62
N LEU A 29 -2.87 16.68 21.13
CA LEU A 29 -2.97 15.34 20.55
C LEU A 29 -4.22 15.23 19.68
N PHE A 30 -4.01 14.89 18.41
CA PHE A 30 -5.08 14.68 17.45
C PHE A 30 -4.98 13.27 16.88
N TYR A 31 -6.08 12.55 16.88
CA TYR A 31 -6.18 11.21 16.33
C TYR A 31 -7.32 11.17 15.30
N PHE A 32 -6.97 10.84 14.07
CA PHE A 32 -7.89 10.77 12.95
C PHE A 32 -7.87 9.35 12.40
N ASP A 33 -8.91 8.56 12.66
CA ASP A 33 -9.00 7.22 12.10
C ASP A 33 -9.22 7.23 10.57
N ASN A 34 -9.30 6.04 9.96
CA ASN A 34 -9.44 5.89 8.51
C ASN A 34 -10.66 6.63 7.91
N ARG A 35 -11.67 6.99 8.70
CA ARG A 35 -12.87 7.71 8.23
C ARG A 35 -12.60 9.17 7.86
N PHE A 36 -11.51 9.73 8.37
CA PHE A 36 -11.10 11.12 8.09
C PHE A 36 -10.25 11.24 6.81
N ARG A 37 -9.98 10.13 6.10
CA ARG A 37 -9.30 10.20 4.80
C ARG A 37 -10.19 10.95 3.80
N PRO A 38 -9.69 12.01 3.14
CA PRO A 38 -10.48 12.78 2.17
C PRO A 38 -11.04 11.93 1.02
N VAL A 39 -10.30 10.90 0.63
CA VAL A 39 -10.73 9.86 -0.31
C VAL A 39 -10.65 8.52 0.43
N PRO A 40 -11.78 7.82 0.64
CA PRO A 40 -11.78 6.49 1.26
C PRO A 40 -10.89 5.52 0.49
N LEU A 41 -10.11 4.73 1.22
CA LEU A 41 -9.21 3.73 0.64
C LEU A 41 -9.80 2.33 0.82
N GLY A 42 -10.12 1.67 -0.29
CA GLY A 42 -10.38 0.23 -0.29
C GLY A 42 -9.06 -0.53 -0.18
N GLN A 43 -9.01 -1.55 0.68
CA GLN A 43 -7.84 -2.41 0.85
C GLN A 43 -8.23 -3.86 0.58
N THR A 44 -7.38 -4.59 -0.13
CA THR A 44 -7.56 -6.01 -0.42
C THR A 44 -6.25 -6.72 -0.18
N PHE A 45 -6.30 -7.80 0.60
CA PHE A 45 -5.16 -8.64 0.89
C PHE A 45 -5.28 -9.93 0.08
N VAL A 46 -4.30 -10.18 -0.77
CA VAL A 46 -4.19 -11.41 -1.56
C VAL A 46 -3.13 -12.29 -0.90
N GLY A 47 -3.56 -13.45 -0.39
CA GLY A 47 -2.65 -14.45 0.16
C GLY A 47 -2.38 -15.57 -0.84
N VAL A 48 -1.13 -15.69 -1.31
CA VAL A 48 -0.68 -16.83 -2.14
C VAL A 48 -0.46 -18.03 -1.23
N LYS A 49 -1.13 -19.15 -1.53
CA LYS A 49 -1.15 -20.35 -0.67
C LYS A 49 -0.20 -21.46 -1.12
N ALA A 50 0.42 -21.34 -2.29
CA ALA A 50 1.32 -22.37 -2.80
C ALA A 50 2.51 -22.57 -1.86
N THR A 51 2.96 -23.82 -1.73
CA THR A 51 4.11 -24.18 -0.87
C THR A 51 5.44 -24.12 -1.61
N SER A 52 5.43 -24.40 -2.92
CA SER A 52 6.62 -24.33 -3.77
C SER A 52 6.96 -22.88 -4.10
N PRO A 53 8.21 -22.42 -3.91
CA PRO A 53 8.62 -21.05 -4.23
C PRO A 53 8.39 -20.65 -5.69
N LEU A 54 8.60 -21.58 -6.63
CA LEU A 54 8.34 -21.30 -8.05
C LEU A 54 6.86 -21.08 -8.32
N GLN A 55 6.00 -21.89 -7.71
CA GLN A 55 4.55 -21.73 -7.84
C GLN A 55 4.07 -20.44 -7.18
N GLN A 56 4.66 -20.05 -6.04
CA GLN A 56 4.33 -18.78 -5.39
C GLN A 56 4.60 -17.57 -6.29
N LEU A 57 5.71 -17.59 -7.05
CA LEU A 57 6.03 -16.53 -8.01
C LEU A 57 5.00 -16.50 -9.14
N THR A 58 4.71 -17.64 -9.77
CA THR A 58 3.70 -17.74 -10.84
C THR A 58 2.32 -17.27 -10.37
N ASP A 59 1.86 -17.74 -9.22
CA ASP A 59 0.55 -17.36 -8.67
C ASP A 59 0.49 -15.86 -8.35
N MET A 60 1.58 -15.28 -7.85
CA MET A 60 1.66 -13.85 -7.54
C MET A 60 1.62 -13.00 -8.82
N ASP A 61 2.32 -13.42 -9.87
CA ASP A 61 2.36 -12.73 -11.16
C ASP A 61 0.99 -12.77 -11.85
N GLU A 62 0.33 -13.94 -11.87
CA GLU A 62 -1.00 -14.11 -12.43
C GLU A 62 -2.04 -13.22 -11.73
N VAL A 63 -2.07 -13.23 -10.40
CA VAL A 63 -3.02 -12.40 -9.64
C VAL A 63 -2.71 -10.91 -9.80
N CYS A 64 -1.43 -10.52 -9.85
CA CYS A 64 -1.03 -9.15 -10.12
C CYS A 64 -1.59 -8.67 -11.47
N PHE A 65 -1.38 -9.46 -12.52
CA PHE A 65 -1.87 -9.16 -13.86
C PHE A 65 -3.39 -9.03 -13.91
N GLU A 66 -4.12 -10.00 -13.36
CA GLU A 66 -5.60 -9.97 -13.33
C GLU A 66 -6.13 -8.69 -12.68
N LYS A 67 -5.55 -8.30 -11.52
CA LYS A 67 -6.00 -7.10 -10.80
C LYS A 67 -5.67 -5.82 -11.55
N VAL A 68 -4.45 -5.69 -12.07
CA VAL A 68 -4.02 -4.53 -12.86
C VAL A 68 -4.93 -4.38 -14.09
N TYR A 69 -5.12 -5.46 -14.85
CA TYR A 69 -5.95 -5.47 -16.05
C TYR A 69 -7.39 -5.04 -15.75
N SER A 70 -8.00 -5.57 -14.68
CA SER A 70 -9.37 -5.22 -14.29
C SER A 70 -9.58 -3.74 -13.96
N VAL A 71 -8.54 -3.07 -13.46
CA VAL A 71 -8.58 -1.65 -13.10
C VAL A 71 -8.35 -0.77 -14.34
N ILE A 72 -7.44 -1.19 -15.23
CA ILE A 72 -7.19 -0.52 -16.51
C ILE A 72 -8.43 -0.60 -17.42
N GLN A 73 -9.12 -1.74 -17.49
CA GLN A 73 -10.36 -1.87 -18.26
C GLN A 73 -11.45 -0.89 -17.82
N LYS A 74 -11.42 -0.44 -16.57
CA LYS A 74 -12.33 0.58 -16.03
C LYS A 74 -11.85 2.02 -16.31
N GLY A 75 -10.71 2.19 -16.97
CA GLY A 75 -10.12 3.48 -17.31
C GLY A 75 -9.33 4.13 -16.16
N TYR A 76 -9.00 3.39 -15.11
CA TYR A 76 -8.20 3.92 -13.99
C TYR A 76 -6.71 3.66 -14.17
N GLN A 77 -5.89 4.57 -13.67
CA GLN A 77 -4.43 4.41 -13.62
C GLN A 77 -4.03 3.43 -12.52
N VAL A 78 -2.99 2.64 -12.77
CA VAL A 78 -2.46 1.64 -11.85
C VAL A 78 -0.95 1.79 -11.73
N SER A 79 -0.44 1.57 -10.52
CA SER A 79 0.99 1.44 -10.25
C SER A 79 1.23 0.17 -9.44
N SER A 80 2.21 -0.63 -9.85
CA SER A 80 2.65 -1.84 -9.17
C SER A 80 4.09 -1.67 -8.69
N THR A 81 4.39 -2.07 -7.46
CA THR A 81 5.75 -2.02 -6.90
C THR A 81 6.24 -3.44 -6.64
N ALA A 82 7.48 -3.74 -7.05
CA ALA A 82 8.11 -5.05 -6.86
C ALA A 82 9.48 -4.91 -6.20
N ILE A 83 9.78 -5.79 -5.25
CA ILE A 83 11.11 -5.88 -4.65
C ILE A 83 11.99 -6.69 -5.61
N ASN A 84 13.19 -6.18 -5.92
CA ASN A 84 14.19 -6.82 -6.81
C ASN A 84 13.73 -7.11 -8.24
N GLY A 85 12.69 -6.43 -8.72
CA GLY A 85 12.18 -6.67 -10.07
C GLY A 85 11.62 -8.08 -10.26
N ALA A 86 11.06 -8.71 -9.22
CA ALA A 86 10.44 -10.04 -9.32
C ALA A 86 9.37 -10.11 -10.44
N LEU A 87 8.65 -9.00 -10.69
CA LEU A 87 7.72 -8.88 -11.82
C LEU A 87 8.40 -8.80 -13.21
N ARG A 88 9.74 -8.79 -13.29
CA ARG A 88 10.49 -8.76 -14.56
C ARG A 88 10.57 -10.13 -15.23
N GLY A 89 10.29 -11.22 -14.50
CA GLY A 89 10.32 -12.58 -15.06
C GLY A 89 9.17 -12.86 -16.03
N ASP A 90 8.06 -12.14 -15.90
CA ASP A 90 6.86 -12.38 -16.69
C ASP A 90 6.84 -11.50 -17.97
N THR A 91 7.06 -12.16 -19.11
CA THR A 91 6.95 -11.58 -20.44
C THR A 91 5.52 -11.06 -20.71
N GLY A 92 4.49 -11.58 -20.04
CA GLY A 92 3.10 -11.15 -20.21
C GLY A 92 2.84 -9.72 -19.75
N LEU A 93 3.20 -9.40 -18.49
CA LEU A 93 3.08 -8.04 -17.93
C LEU A 93 3.97 -7.04 -18.68
N GLN A 94 5.21 -7.40 -18.99
CA GLN A 94 6.10 -6.50 -19.75
C GLN A 94 5.58 -6.21 -21.15
N ASN A 95 5.10 -7.22 -21.88
CA ASN A 95 4.53 -7.02 -23.22
C ASN A 95 3.22 -6.25 -23.16
N PHE A 96 2.40 -6.47 -22.13
CA PHE A 96 1.20 -5.68 -21.89
C PHE A 96 1.56 -4.21 -21.70
N PHE A 97 2.44 -3.85 -20.75
CA PHE A 97 2.82 -2.46 -20.53
C PHE A 97 3.51 -1.81 -21.73
N LYS A 98 4.29 -2.56 -22.52
CA LYS A 98 4.88 -2.07 -23.77
C LYS A 98 3.86 -1.75 -24.87
N ASN A 99 2.67 -2.37 -24.84
CA ASN A 99 1.61 -2.11 -25.81
C ASN A 99 0.71 -0.92 -25.41
N PHE A 100 0.98 -0.27 -24.27
CA PHE A 100 0.30 0.97 -23.84
C PHE A 100 1.17 2.24 -24.03
N GLU A 101 2.36 2.12 -24.63
CA GLU A 101 3.08 3.25 -25.26
C GLU A 101 2.61 3.46 -26.70
#